data_AF-A0A941XWV3-F1
#
_entry.id   AF-A0A941XWV3-F1
#
_cell.length_a   1.000
_cell.length_b   1.000
_cell.length_c   1.000
_cell.angle_alpha   90.00
_cell.angle_beta   90.00
_cell.angle_gamma   90.00
#
_symmetry.space_group_name_H-M   'P 1'
#
loop_
_entity.id
_entity.type
_entity.pdbx_description
1 polymer ?
#
loop_
_entity_poly.entity_id
_entity_poly.type
_entity_poly.pdbx_seq_one_letter_code
_entity_poly.pdbx_strand_id
1 'polypeptide(L)'
;MDTIVCGIGSAGTIMGLAKYFKHQNPNIKIIGVEPALSPFISDGVAGGHKIEGIGAGFYPPLLDRLLIDEIAKVEDDEAIKAEKFF
;
A
#
# COMPACT_ATOMS: atom_id res chain seq x y z
N MET A 1 -16.67 9.01 1.95
CA MET A 1 -15.31 8.44 1.94
C MET A 1 -14.72 8.74 0.59
N ASP A 2 -13.63 9.48 0.58
CA ASP A 2 -13.04 10.06 -0.65
C ASP A 2 -11.74 9.34 -1.03
N THR A 3 -11.09 8.73 -0.05
CA THR A 3 -9.80 8.07 -0.22
C THR A 3 -9.69 6.87 0.70
N ILE A 4 -9.08 5.80 0.20
CA ILE A 4 -8.70 4.61 0.95
C ILE A 4 -7.18 4.52 0.91
N VAL A 5 -6.56 4.40 2.08
CA VAL A 5 -5.12 4.22 2.23
C VAL A 5 -4.87 2.85 2.88
N CYS A 6 -4.05 2.01 2.24
CA CYS A 6 -3.81 0.66 2.75
C CYS A 6 -2.39 0.18 2.46
N GLY A 7 -1.75 -0.40 3.48
CA GLY A 7 -0.46 -1.07 3.34
C GLY A 7 -0.54 -2.31 2.45
N ILE A 8 0.48 -2.51 1.61
CA ILE A 8 0.51 -3.61 0.64
C ILE A 8 1.44 -4.74 1.12
N GLY A 9 0.82 -5.77 1.70
CA GLY A 9 1.43 -7.10 1.88
C GLY A 9 1.04 -8.03 0.74
N SER A 10 0.05 -8.90 0.96
CA SER A 10 -0.50 -9.79 -0.07
C SER A 10 -1.37 -9.09 -1.13
N ALA A 11 -1.63 -7.79 -0.96
CA ALA A 11 -2.59 -6.98 -1.72
C ALA A 11 -4.09 -7.35 -1.57
N GLY A 12 -4.46 -8.38 -0.80
CA GLY A 12 -5.86 -8.81 -0.68
C GLY A 12 -6.81 -7.70 -0.19
N THR A 13 -6.41 -6.99 0.86
CA THR A 13 -7.22 -5.92 1.46
C THR A 13 -7.45 -4.76 0.49
N ILE A 14 -6.37 -4.16 -0.03
CA ILE A 14 -6.48 -3.01 -0.94
C ILE A 14 -7.25 -3.36 -2.22
N MET A 15 -7.11 -4.58 -2.73
CA MET A 15 -7.83 -5.01 -3.94
C MET A 15 -9.32 -5.25 -3.71
N GLY A 16 -9.69 -5.88 -2.59
CA GLY A 16 -11.09 -6.04 -2.21
C GLY A 16 -11.77 -4.68 -2.02
N LEU A 17 -11.11 -3.78 -1.30
CA LEU A 17 -11.59 -2.41 -1.08
C LEU A 17 -11.70 -1.63 -2.40
N ALA A 18 -10.65 -1.64 -3.23
CA ALA A 18 -10.65 -0.90 -4.49
C ALA A 18 -11.78 -1.34 -5.42
N LYS A 19 -11.98 -2.66 -5.60
CA LYS A 19 -13.05 -3.21 -6.44
C LYS A 19 -14.43 -2.81 -5.94
N TYR A 20 -14.67 -2.95 -4.63
CA TYR A 20 -15.97 -2.61 -4.05
C TYR A 20 -16.24 -1.11 -4.14
N PHE A 21 -15.31 -0.27 -3.68
CA PHE A 21 -15.54 1.16 -3.55
C PHE A 21 -15.49 1.91 -4.87
N LYS A 22 -14.62 1.52 -5.83
CA LYS A 22 -14.66 2.12 -7.18
C LYS A 22 -15.94 1.75 -7.93
N HIS A 23 -16.55 0.59 -7.65
CA HIS A 23 -17.87 0.26 -8.18
C HIS A 23 -18.98 1.15 -7.57
N GLN A 24 -18.90 1.48 -6.28
CA GLN A 24 -19.88 2.38 -5.64
C GLN A 24 -19.67 3.85 -6.04
N ASN A 25 -18.41 4.30 -6.12
CA ASN A 25 -18.03 5.64 -6.51
C ASN A 25 -16.68 5.61 -7.24
N PRO A 26 -16.66 5.78 -8.58
CA PRO A 26 -15.42 5.69 -9.36
C PRO A 26 -14.40 6.79 -9.03
N ASN A 27 -14.83 7.87 -8.36
CA ASN A 27 -13.97 8.97 -7.97
C ASN A 27 -13.21 8.72 -6.66
N ILE A 28 -13.44 7.60 -5.96
CA ILE A 28 -12.65 7.26 -4.77
C ILE A 28 -11.20 7.00 -5.18
N LYS A 29 -10.29 7.67 -4.47
CA LYS A 29 -8.85 7.44 -4.58
C LYS A 29 -8.42 6.23 -3.77
N ILE A 30 -7.59 5.39 -4.35
CA ILE A 30 -6.98 4.21 -3.75
C ILE A 30 -5.48 4.44 -3.68
N ILE A 31 -4.96 4.52 -2.45
CA ILE A 31 -3.54 4.76 -2.18
C ILE A 31 -2.94 3.52 -1.52
N GLY A 32 -1.97 2.93 -2.19
CA GLY A 32 -1.13 1.87 -1.65
C GLY A 32 -0.02 2.44 -0.78
N VAL A 33 0.34 1.75 0.31
CA VAL A 33 1.50 2.11 1.12
C VAL A 33 2.54 1.00 1.06
N GLU A 34 3.79 1.37 0.80
CA GLU A 34 4.94 0.47 0.86
C GLU A 34 6.14 1.10 1.61
N PRO A 35 7.10 0.29 2.10
CA PRO A 35 8.28 0.82 2.78
C PRO A 35 9.20 1.57 1.81
N ALA A 36 9.70 2.74 2.22
CA ALA A 36 10.64 3.53 1.43
C ALA A 36 11.99 2.82 1.20
N LEU A 37 12.39 1.94 2.12
CA LEU A 37 13.60 1.11 2.02
C LEU A 37 13.43 -0.16 1.17
N SER A 38 12.19 -0.52 0.81
CA SER A 38 11.87 -1.66 -0.07
C SER A 38 10.72 -1.32 -1.04
N PRO A 39 10.87 -0.28 -1.89
CA PRO A 39 9.81 0.23 -2.74
C PRO A 39 9.63 -0.62 -4.01
N PHE A 40 9.29 -1.89 -3.83
CA PHE A 40 9.28 -2.85 -4.94
C PHE A 40 8.16 -2.56 -5.95
N ILE A 41 7.00 -2.06 -5.51
CA ILE A 41 5.84 -1.87 -6.38
C ILE A 41 6.01 -0.61 -7.24
N SER A 42 6.58 0.45 -6.68
CA SER A 42 6.85 1.69 -7.41
C SER A 42 8.16 1.65 -8.20
N ASP A 43 9.26 1.18 -7.60
CA ASP A 43 10.61 1.30 -8.17
C ASP A 43 11.25 -0.05 -8.53
N GLY A 44 10.67 -1.19 -8.12
CA GLY A 44 11.26 -2.52 -8.35
C GLY A 44 12.45 -2.84 -7.45
N VAL A 45 12.70 -2.05 -6.41
CA VAL A 45 13.82 -2.24 -5.48
C VAL A 45 13.33 -2.95 -4.22
N ALA A 46 13.95 -4.08 -3.91
CA ALA A 46 13.76 -4.76 -2.63
C ALA A 46 14.89 -4.38 -1.66
N GLY A 47 14.56 -4.21 -0.39
CA GLY A 47 15.52 -3.92 0.67
C GLY A 47 14.99 -4.32 2.05
N GLY A 48 15.87 -4.25 3.05
CA GLY A 48 15.48 -4.48 4.44
C GLY A 48 14.72 -3.29 5.00
N HIS A 49 13.59 -3.54 5.65
CA HIS A 49 12.76 -2.54 6.33
C HIS A 49 12.19 -3.12 7.64
N LYS A 50 11.58 -2.29 8.48
CA LYS A 50 11.05 -2.66 9.80
C LYS A 50 9.52 -2.61 9.89
N ILE A 51 8.84 -2.21 8.82
CA ILE A 51 7.37 -2.17 8.78
C ILE A 51 6.82 -3.57 8.51
N GLU A 52 6.45 -4.28 9.57
CA GLU A 52 5.91 -5.63 9.50
C GLU A 52 4.55 -5.70 8.77
N GLY A 53 4.33 -6.80 8.04
CA GLY A 53 3.07 -7.10 7.35
C GLY A 53 2.91 -6.52 5.93
N ILE A 54 3.82 -5.64 5.48
CA ILE A 54 3.83 -5.06 4.13
C ILE A 54 5.23 -5.16 3.50
N GLY A 55 5.39 -4.74 2.24
CA GLY A 55 6.74 -4.57 1.65
C GLY A 55 7.43 -5.88 1.28
N ALA A 56 6.68 -6.87 0.80
CA ALA A 56 7.16 -8.24 0.60
C ALA A 56 8.36 -8.41 -0.39
N GLY A 57 8.79 -7.36 -1.08
CA GLY A 57 9.94 -7.40 -1.99
C GLY A 57 9.68 -8.11 -3.32
N PHE A 58 8.42 -8.33 -3.67
CA PHE A 58 7.98 -8.85 -4.98
C PHE A 58 6.58 -8.32 -5.33
N TYR A 59 6.13 -8.47 -6.58
CA TYR A 59 4.76 -8.11 -6.97
C TYR A 59 3.76 -9.19 -6.49
N PRO A 60 2.82 -8.88 -5.58
CA PRO A 60 1.85 -9.85 -5.12
C PRO A 60 0.95 -10.32 -6.28
N PRO A 61 0.65 -11.63 -6.40
CA PRO A 61 -0.20 -12.14 -7.49
C PRO A 61 -1.61 -11.54 -7.53
N LEU A 62 -2.12 -11.07 -6.37
CA LEU A 62 -3.44 -10.45 -6.27
C LEU A 62 -3.45 -8.98 -6.70
N LEU A 63 -2.29 -8.33 -6.82
CA LEU A 63 -2.18 -6.90 -7.06
C LEU A 63 -2.57 -6.56 -8.51
N ASP A 64 -3.64 -5.79 -8.66
CA ASP A 64 -4.00 -5.12 -9.90
C ASP A 64 -3.67 -3.63 -9.77
N ARG A 65 -2.57 -3.22 -10.42
CA ARG A 65 -2.08 -1.83 -10.38
C ARG A 65 -3.03 -0.83 -11.04
N LEU A 66 -3.94 -1.28 -11.91
CA LEU A 66 -4.91 -0.40 -12.56
C LEU A 66 -5.97 0.13 -11.59
N LEU A 67 -6.11 -0.51 -10.42
CA LEU A 67 -7.05 -0.11 -9.38
C LEU A 67 -6.42 0.83 -8.34
N ILE A 68 -5.12 1.12 -8.44
CA ILE A 68 -4.37 1.98 -7.51
C ILE A 68 -4.09 3.31 -8.20
N ASP A 69 -4.46 4.40 -7.55
CA ASP A 69 -4.25 5.75 -8.07
C ASP A 69 -2.86 6.28 -7.66
N GLU A 70 -2.36 5.89 -6.49
CA GLU A 70 -1.07 6.34 -5.96
C GLU A 70 -0.40 5.27 -5.07
N ILE A 71 0.93 5.27 -5.02
CA ILE A 71 1.71 4.49 -4.05
C ILE A 71 2.54 5.46 -3.21
N ALA A 72 2.25 5.51 -1.91
CA ALA A 72 3.00 6.29 -0.94
C ALA A 72 4.11 5.43 -0.32
N LYS A 73 5.32 5.98 -0.28
CA LYS A 73 6.47 5.39 0.41
C LYS A 73 6.53 5.95 1.83
N VAL A 74 6.74 5.07 2.81
CA VAL A 74 6.81 5.45 4.23
C VAL A 74 8.13 4.98 4.82
N GLU A 75 8.79 5.87 5.57
CA GLU A 75 10.03 5.57 6.28
C GLU A 75 9.74 4.76 7.56
N ASP A 76 10.65 3.84 7.91
CA ASP A 76 10.51 2.99 9.11
C ASP A 76 10.29 3.82 10.39
N ASP A 77 11.09 4.87 10.57
CA ASP A 77 11.03 5.72 11.76
C ASP A 77 9.72 6.51 11.85
N GLU A 78 9.14 6.91 10.71
CA GLU A 78 7.85 7.58 10.66
C GLU A 78 6.72 6.62 11.00
N ALA A 79 6.74 5.40 10.46
CA ALA A 79 5.77 4.35 10.77
C ALA A 79 5.79 3.98 12.27
N ILE A 80 6.98 3.72 12.83
CA ILE A 80 7.17 3.39 14.26
C ILE A 80 6.76 4.56 15.15
N LYS A 81 7.05 5.79 14.73
CA LYS A 81 6.63 6.98 15.47
C LYS A 81 5.11 7.12 15.46
N ALA A 82 4.46 6.93 14.31
CA ALA A 82 3.01 6.99 14.20
C ALA A 82 2.33 5.92 15.06
N GLU A 83 2.84 4.67 15.06
CA GLU A 83 2.34 3.57 15.89
C GLU A 83 2.23 3.97 17.36
N LYS A 84 3.24 4.67 17.90
CA LYS A 84 3.26 5.08 19.31
C LYS A 84 2.20 6.14 19.69
N PHE A 85 1.54 6.75 18.72
CA PHE A 85 0.50 7.75 18.94
C PHE A 85 -0.93 7.16 18.94
N PHE A 86 -1.08 5.86 18.69
CA PHE A 86 -2.35 5.13 18.70
C PHE A 86 -2.37 4.04 19.77
#